data_AF-S4P6C2-F1
#
_entry.id   AF-S4P6C2-F1
#
_cell.length_a   1.000
_cell.length_b   1.000
_cell.length_c   1.000
_cell.angle_alpha   90.00
_cell.angle_beta   90.00
_cell.angle_gamma   90.00
#
_symmetry.space_group_name_H-M   'P 1'
#
loop_
_entity.id
_entity.type
_entity.pdbx_description
1 polymer ?
#
loop_
_entity_poly.entity_id
_entity_poly.type
_entity_poly.pdbx_seq_one_letter_code
_entity_poly.pdbx_strand_id
1 'polypeptide(L)'
;GNKPILVKLQRRIYTANIALKYFVTQQWTFTNENIIELRGKIKKDDQDHFFYEMENINPVEFFKNACIGGKVFILNESMENLAKAKVHFKRMELLDKVVKTTIQVYA
;
A
#
# COMPACT_ATOMS: atom_id res chain seq x y z
N GLY A 1 27.20 22.56 -14.89
CA GLY A 1 26.28 21.41 -14.95
C GLY A 1 25.76 21.10 -13.56
N ASN A 2 24.46 20.86 -13.40
CA ASN A 2 23.85 20.61 -12.09
C ASN A 2 24.24 19.23 -11.54
N LYS A 3 24.34 19.10 -10.21
CA LYS A 3 24.61 17.80 -9.57
C LYS A 3 23.48 16.82 -9.91
N PRO A 4 23.80 15.56 -10.28
CA PRO A 4 22.77 14.58 -10.62
C PRO A 4 21.99 14.15 -9.37
N ILE A 5 20.72 14.55 -9.30
CA ILE A 5 19.81 14.24 -8.18
C ILE A 5 19.29 12.80 -8.28
N LEU A 6 18.94 12.36 -9.50
CA LEU A 6 18.29 11.07 -9.74
C LEU A 6 19.17 9.88 -9.30
N VAL A 7 20.46 9.91 -9.64
CA VAL A 7 21.41 8.84 -9.29
C VAL A 7 21.56 8.74 -7.76
N LYS A 8 21.62 9.87 -7.05
CA LYS A 8 21.72 9.90 -5.59
C LYS A 8 20.46 9.35 -4.94
N LEU A 9 19.28 9.71 -5.45
CA LEU A 9 18.00 9.18 -4.97
C LEU A 9 17.91 7.67 -5.19
N GLN A 10 18.25 7.19 -6.39
CA GLN A 10 18.19 5.77 -6.73
C GLN A 10 19.11 4.93 -5.85
N ARG A 11 20.31 5.42 -5.51
CA ARG A 11 21.21 4.75 -4.56
C ARG A 11 20.56 4.58 -3.18
N ARG A 12 19.88 5.61 -2.66
CA ARG A 12 19.18 5.53 -1.37
C ARG A 12 18.03 4.51 -1.41
N ILE A 13 17.23 4.53 -2.47
CA ILE A 13 16.14 3.57 -2.68
C ILE A 13 16.69 2.15 -2.72
N TYR A 14 17.78 1.94 -3.47
CA TYR A 14 18.42 0.63 -3.60
C TYR A 14 18.93 0.10 -2.25
N THR A 15 19.62 0.92 -1.47
CA THR A 15 20.10 0.53 -0.13
C THR A 15 18.94 0.18 0.81
N ALA A 16 17.85 0.96 0.81
CA ALA A 16 16.67 0.66 1.61
C ALA A 16 16.02 -0.68 1.18
N ASN A 17 15.90 -0.92 -0.13
CA ASN A 17 15.37 -2.17 -0.65
C ASN A 17 16.23 -3.39 -0.26
N ILE A 18 17.56 -3.27 -0.24
CA ILE A 18 18.43 -4.35 0.24
C ILE A 18 18.13 -4.65 1.71
N ALA A 19 18.05 -3.62 2.56
CA ALA A 19 17.79 -3.78 3.99
C ALA A 19 16.41 -4.43 4.25
N LEU A 20 15.40 -4.07 3.45
CA LEU A 20 14.04 -4.57 3.60
C LEU A 20 13.77 -5.90 2.87
N LYS A 21 14.66 -6.33 1.98
CA LYS A 21 14.46 -7.47 1.06
C LYS A 21 13.92 -8.70 1.78
N TYR A 22 14.53 -9.06 2.91
CA TYR A 22 14.12 -10.22 3.69
C TYR A 22 12.65 -10.14 4.10
N PHE A 23 12.20 -8.99 4.59
CA PHE A 23 10.83 -8.81 5.10
C PHE A 23 9.78 -8.73 4.00
N VAL A 24 10.11 -8.07 2.88
CA VAL A 24 9.10 -7.73 1.84
C VAL A 24 8.97 -8.76 0.72
N THR A 25 9.90 -9.71 0.59
CA THR A 25 9.90 -10.70 -0.52
C THR A 25 9.47 -12.10 -0.10
N GLN A 26 9.24 -12.32 1.19
CA GLN A 26 8.82 -13.61 1.73
C GLN A 26 7.31 -13.63 1.96
N GLN A 27 6.73 -14.83 1.84
CA GLN A 27 5.36 -15.07 2.25
C GLN A 27 5.35 -15.35 3.76
N TRP A 28 4.55 -14.58 4.47
CA TRP A 28 4.37 -14.74 5.90
C TRP A 28 2.98 -15.33 6.17
N THR A 29 2.95 -16.51 6.77
CA THR A 29 1.71 -17.10 7.28
C THR A 29 1.55 -16.69 8.73
N PHE A 30 0.57 -15.82 9.00
CA PHE A 30 0.24 -15.41 10.35
C PHE A 30 -0.96 -16.24 10.84
N THR A 31 -0.73 -17.09 11.83
CA THR A 31 -1.80 -17.84 12.52
C THR A 31 -2.35 -16.98 13.66
N ASN A 32 -3.67 -16.77 13.69
CA ASN A 32 -4.34 -15.93 14.69
C ASN A 32 -5.33 -16.73 15.57
N GLU A 33 -5.12 -18.05 15.69
CA GLU A 33 -6.00 -18.99 16.40
C GLU A 33 -6.28 -18.54 17.85
N ASN A 34 -5.25 -18.15 18.60
CA ASN A 34 -5.39 -17.69 19.99
C ASN A 34 -6.29 -16.45 20.13
N ILE A 35 -6.19 -15.52 19.18
CA ILE A 35 -7.01 -14.30 19.19
C ILE A 35 -8.47 -14.70 18.93
N ILE A 36 -8.72 -15.49 17.89
CA ILE A 36 -10.07 -15.98 17.57
C ILE A 36 -10.68 -16.74 18.75
N GLU A 37 -9.91 -17.61 19.42
CA GLU A 37 -10.37 -18.37 20.57
C GLU A 37 -10.69 -17.46 21.77
N LEU A 38 -9.88 -16.42 22.01
CA LEU A 38 -10.08 -15.47 23.09
C LEU A 38 -11.46 -14.79 23.00
N ARG A 39 -11.95 -14.53 21.78
CA ARG A 39 -13.28 -13.95 21.55
C ARG A 39 -14.40 -14.79 22.18
N GLY A 40 -14.32 -16.12 22.08
CA GLY A 40 -15.30 -17.05 22.67
C GLY A 40 -15.22 -17.14 24.20
N LYS A 41 -14.12 -16.67 24.79
CA LYS A 41 -13.88 -16.64 26.23
C LYS A 41 -14.32 -15.32 26.88
N ILE A 42 -14.72 -14.32 26.10
CA ILE A 42 -15.21 -13.03 26.61
C ILE A 42 -16.56 -13.26 27.29
N LYS A 43 -16.64 -12.91 28.57
CA LYS A 43 -17.89 -12.96 29.34
C LYS A 43 -18.92 -12.04 28.70
N LYS A 44 -20.19 -12.42 28.76
CA LYS A 44 -21.29 -11.65 28.16
C LYS A 44 -21.30 -10.18 28.63
N ASP A 45 -21.05 -9.95 29.92
CA ASP A 45 -21.04 -8.60 30.52
C ASP A 45 -19.87 -7.72 30.01
N ASP A 46 -18.81 -8.35 29.48
CA ASP A 46 -17.61 -7.68 28.97
C ASP A 46 -17.63 -7.51 27.43
N GLN A 47 -18.60 -8.11 26.74
CA GLN A 47 -18.65 -8.11 25.27
C GLN A 47 -18.77 -6.70 24.70
N ASP A 48 -19.53 -5.81 25.33
CA ASP A 48 -19.74 -4.44 24.86
C ASP A 48 -18.44 -3.63 24.77
N HIS A 49 -17.43 -3.98 25.57
CA HIS A 49 -16.16 -3.26 25.63
C HIS A 49 -15.02 -3.96 24.89
N PHE A 50 -15.03 -5.29 24.83
CA PHE A 50 -13.87 -6.07 24.37
C PHE A 50 -14.16 -6.95 23.15
N PHE A 51 -15.42 -7.09 22.74
CA PHE A 51 -15.75 -7.85 21.54
C PHE A 51 -15.28 -7.10 20.29
N TYR A 52 -14.70 -7.84 19.35
CA TYR A 52 -14.25 -7.32 18.06
C TYR A 52 -14.70 -8.26 16.97
N GLU A 53 -15.19 -7.72 15.85
CA GLU A 53 -15.62 -8.48 14.68
C GLU A 53 -14.73 -8.09 13.49
N MET A 54 -14.17 -9.08 12.80
CA MET A 54 -13.33 -8.86 11.61
C MET A 54 -13.92 -9.47 10.35
N GLU A 55 -14.89 -10.37 10.51
CA GLU A 55 -15.52 -11.16 9.46
C GLU A 55 -16.40 -10.33 8.53
N ASN A 56 -17.00 -9.26 9.06
CA ASN A 56 -17.89 -8.37 8.31
C ASN A 56 -17.16 -7.18 7.68
N ILE A 57 -15.83 -7.11 7.77
CA ILE A 57 -15.05 -6.02 7.18
C ILE A 57 -14.92 -6.23 5.67
N ASN A 58 -15.34 -5.24 4.87
CA ASN A 58 -15.04 -5.22 3.44
C ASN A 58 -13.55 -4.88 3.23
N PRO A 59 -12.71 -5.81 2.76
CA PRO A 59 -11.28 -5.58 2.64
C PRO A 59 -10.96 -4.47 1.65
N VAL A 60 -11.73 -4.35 0.56
CA VAL A 60 -11.51 -3.33 -0.48
C VAL A 60 -11.73 -1.94 0.08
N GLU A 61 -12.81 -1.76 0.85
CA GLU A 61 -13.11 -0.48 1.47
C GLU A 61 -12.10 -0.12 2.56
N PHE A 62 -11.72 -1.09 3.39
CA PHE A 62 -10.70 -0.91 4.42
C PHE A 62 -9.39 -0.39 3.82
N PHE A 63 -8.84 -1.09 2.82
CA PHE A 63 -7.59 -0.67 2.18
C PHE A 63 -7.72 0.64 1.41
N LYS A 64 -8.88 0.93 0.81
CA LYS A 64 -9.14 2.23 0.19
C LYS A 64 -9.04 3.36 1.23
N ASN A 65 -9.66 3.20 2.39
CA ASN A 65 -9.62 4.18 3.46
C ASN A 65 -8.20 4.31 4.04
N ALA A 66 -7.46 3.20 4.19
CA ALA A 66 -6.06 3.21 4.60
C ALA A 66 -5.18 4.00 3.62
N CYS A 67 -5.35 3.81 2.30
CA CYS A 67 -4.64 4.58 1.28
C CYS A 67 -4.95 6.08 1.34
N ILE A 68 -6.22 6.44 1.56
CA ILE A 68 -6.63 7.85 1.74
C ILE A 68 -5.99 8.42 3.00
N GLY A 69 -6.01 7.68 4.12
CA GLY A 69 -5.37 8.08 5.37
C GLY A 69 -3.86 8.29 5.20
N GLY A 70 -3.16 7.37 4.54
CA GLY A 70 -1.74 7.52 4.23
C GLY A 70 -1.45 8.77 3.41
N LYS A 71 -2.26 9.04 2.39
CA LYS A 71 -2.14 10.26 1.57
C LYS A 71 -2.29 11.53 2.41
N VAL A 72 -3.30 11.61 3.25
CA VAL A 72 -3.60 12.83 4.03
C VAL A 72 -2.65 13.01 5.20
N PHE A 73 -2.37 11.95 5.97
CA PHE A 73 -1.67 12.07 7.26
C PHE A 73 -0.18 11.73 7.20
N ILE A 74 0.23 10.77 6.35
CA ILE A 74 1.64 10.38 6.24
C ILE A 74 2.34 11.26 5.21
N LEU A 75 1.69 11.48 4.06
CA LEU A 75 2.25 12.25 2.95
C LEU A 75 1.88 13.73 2.99
N ASN A 76 0.94 14.14 3.86
CA ASN A 76 0.44 15.52 3.95
C ASN A 76 -0.09 16.06 2.61
N GLU A 77 -0.73 15.21 1.80
CA GLU A 77 -1.26 15.59 0.49
C GLU A 77 -2.76 15.88 0.54
N SER A 78 -3.18 17.01 -0.06
CA SER A 78 -4.60 17.35 -0.21
C SER A 78 -5.34 16.39 -1.16
N MET A 79 -6.59 16.08 -0.82
CA MET A 79 -7.50 15.28 -1.64
C MET A 79 -8.07 16.05 -2.84
N GLU A 80 -8.00 17.38 -2.85
CA GLU A 80 -8.52 18.23 -3.93
C GLU A 80 -7.85 17.94 -5.28
N ASN A 81 -6.58 17.53 -5.26
CA ASN A 81 -5.80 17.24 -6.46
C ASN A 81 -6.04 15.83 -7.04
N LEU A 82 -6.96 15.05 -6.47
CA LEU A 82 -7.20 13.66 -6.90
C LEU A 82 -7.62 13.56 -8.37
N ALA A 83 -8.45 14.49 -8.86
CA ALA A 83 -8.88 14.50 -10.26
C ALA A 83 -7.69 14.69 -11.21
N LYS A 84 -6.79 15.63 -10.89
CA LYS A 84 -5.56 15.88 -11.66
C LYS A 84 -4.64 14.65 -11.62
N ALA A 85 -4.48 14.03 -10.46
CA ALA A 85 -3.68 12.82 -10.30
C ALA A 85 -4.22 11.66 -11.15
N LYS A 86 -5.55 11.47 -11.22
CA LYS A 86 -6.18 10.46 -12.10
C LYS A 86 -5.91 10.73 -13.58
N VAL A 87 -5.97 11.98 -14.02
CA VAL A 87 -5.64 12.34 -15.41
C VAL A 87 -4.18 12.07 -15.72
N HIS A 88 -3.28 12.46 -14.80
CA HIS A 88 -1.85 12.17 -14.95
C HIS A 88 -1.59 10.65 -15.02
N PHE A 89 -2.22 9.87 -14.15
CA PHE A 89 -2.11 8.41 -14.15
C PHE A 89 -2.53 7.81 -15.50
N LYS A 90 -3.67 8.22 -16.06
CA LYS A 90 -4.12 7.77 -17.39
C LYS A 90 -3.12 8.09 -18.50
N ARG A 91 -2.47 9.26 -18.45
CA ARG A 91 -1.42 9.63 -19.41
C ARG A 91 -0.19 8.73 -19.28
N MET A 92 0.23 8.43 -18.04
CA MET A 92 1.35 7.51 -17.79
C MET A 92 1.05 6.08 -18.21
N GLU A 93 -0.19 5.62 -18.03
CA GLU A 93 -0.63 4.30 -18.49
C GLU A 93 -0.62 4.20 -20.01
N LEU A 94 -1.07 5.25 -20.71
CA LEU A 94 -0.96 5.32 -22.17
C LEU A 94 0.50 5.28 -22.62
N LEU A 95 1.37 6.06 -21.96
CA LEU A 95 2.80 6.09 -22.26
C LEU A 95 3.45 4.71 -22.06
N ASP A 96 3.16 4.03 -20.94
CA ASP A 96 3.66 2.68 -20.66
C ASP A 96 3.24 1.68 -21.75
N LYS A 97 1.96 1.71 -22.16
CA LYS A 97 1.44 0.85 -23.23
C LYS A 97 2.11 1.10 -24.58
N VAL A 98 2.32 2.38 -24.94
CA VAL A 98 3.01 2.75 -26.18
C VAL A 98 4.45 2.25 -26.15
N VAL A 99 5.20 2.58 -25.08
CA VAL A 99 6.61 2.18 -24.96
C VAL A 99 6.78 0.67 -25.02
N LYS A 100 5.95 -0.10 -24.31
CA LYS A 100 5.99 -1.58 -24.35
C LYS A 100 5.70 -2.12 -25.75
N THR A 101 4.68 -1.59 -26.43
CA THR A 101 4.35 -2.00 -27.81
C THR A 101 5.48 -1.69 -28.76
N THR A 102 6.06 -0.48 -28.69
CA THR A 102 7.20 -0.08 -29.52
C THR A 102 8.39 -1.00 -29.27
N ILE A 103 8.78 -1.23 -28.02
CA ILE A 103 9.89 -2.14 -27.70
C ILE A 103 9.60 -3.54 -28.25
N GLN A 104 8.39 -4.08 -28.06
CA GLN A 104 8.02 -5.42 -28.54
C GLN A 104 8.02 -5.54 -30.08
N VAL A 105 7.80 -4.44 -30.80
CA VAL A 105 7.81 -4.40 -32.28
C VAL A 105 9.24 -4.26 -32.82
N TYR A 106 10.13 -3.60 -32.09
CA TYR A 106 11.51 -3.32 -32.51
C TYR A 106 12.58 -4.20 -31.84
N ALA A 107 12.18 -5.10 -30.93
CA ALA A 107 13.03 -6.13 -30.30
C ALA A 107 12.72 -7.50 -30.90
#